data_AF-A0A199W6U6-F1
#
_entry.id   AF-A0A199W6U6-F1
#
_cell.length_a   1.000
_cell.length_b   1.000
_cell.length_c   1.000
_cell.angle_alpha   90.00
_cell.angle_beta   90.00
_cell.angle_gamma   90.00
#
_symmetry.space_group_name_H-M   'P 1'
#
loop_
_entity.id
_entity.type
_entity.pdbx_description
1 polymer ?
#
loop_
_entity_poly.entity_id
_entity_poly.type
_entity_poly.pdbx_seq_one_letter_code
_entity_poly.pdbx_strand_id
1 'polypeptide(L)'
;MIPSPLSFGQSCQSPPWQPAQPSFWESDNVRQHLAKLRETITISKPLLNELQEILLLRKLNESNAQEDSTPETVLQEIVNRKRINLDAQESLSIEAANSLCSHLKLLLGPLSSITNQASPWEERSAAVRLAQKRQKSVRNTRWRKRKRKQFAELLRKERENYDKADQEADEWRAREIAKDIARRKMESMKEIAKQKANEERKRLESELELVLVVEKLQELRSIRIQKLKKQGKI
;
A
#
# COMPACT_ATOMS: atom_id res chain seq x y z
N MET A 1 64.50 -29.37 41.87
CA MET A 1 63.06 -29.04 41.93
C MET A 1 62.60 -28.60 40.55
N ILE A 2 61.85 -29.44 39.85
CA ILE A 2 60.84 -29.03 38.87
C ILE A 2 59.73 -30.09 38.99
N PRO A 3 58.56 -29.78 39.57
CA PRO A 3 57.45 -30.72 39.61
C PRO A 3 56.67 -30.68 38.30
N SER A 4 56.27 -31.87 37.84
CA SER A 4 55.40 -32.10 36.69
C SER A 4 54.08 -31.34 36.80
N PRO A 5 53.53 -30.78 35.71
CA PRO A 5 52.22 -30.16 35.75
C PRO A 5 51.13 -31.22 35.88
N LEU A 6 50.26 -30.96 36.86
CA LEU A 6 49.04 -31.66 37.18
C LEU A 6 48.16 -31.84 35.94
N SER A 7 47.70 -33.07 35.73
CA SER A 7 46.64 -33.43 34.79
C SER A 7 45.39 -32.63 35.14
N PHE A 8 45.05 -31.64 34.33
CA PHE A 8 43.77 -30.95 34.44
C PHE A 8 42.63 -31.93 34.17
N GLY A 9 41.61 -31.82 35.02
CA GLY A 9 40.45 -32.68 35.06
C GLY A 9 39.81 -32.91 33.70
N GLN A 10 39.54 -34.19 33.47
CA GLN A 10 38.68 -34.72 32.44
C GLN A 10 37.38 -33.91 32.39
N SER A 11 37.24 -33.08 31.37
CA SER A 11 35.96 -32.46 31.03
C SER A 11 34.99 -33.58 30.68
N CYS A 12 33.85 -33.63 31.37
CA CYS A 12 32.73 -34.47 30.98
C CYS A 12 32.27 -34.02 29.58
N GLN A 13 32.79 -34.67 28.55
CA GLN A 13 32.30 -34.51 27.20
C GLN A 13 30.91 -35.16 27.13
N SER A 14 29.88 -34.33 27.09
CA SER A 14 28.55 -34.76 26.66
C SER A 14 28.64 -35.26 25.21
N PRO A 15 28.02 -36.41 24.85
CA PRO A 15 28.12 -36.97 23.51
C PRO A 15 27.61 -35.98 22.44
N PRO A 16 28.31 -35.87 21.29
CA PRO A 16 27.79 -35.14 20.14
C PRO A 16 26.71 -36.00 19.48
N TRP A 17 25.59 -35.38 19.10
CA TRP A 17 24.47 -35.98 18.37
C TRP A 17 23.42 -36.72 19.22
N GLN A 18 22.71 -35.97 20.05
CA GLN A 18 21.27 -36.20 20.18
C GLN A 18 20.55 -35.08 19.42
N PRO A 19 19.55 -35.37 18.57
CA PRO A 19 18.63 -34.35 18.11
C PRO A 19 18.08 -33.68 19.37
N ALA A 20 18.27 -32.36 19.50
CA ALA A 20 17.67 -31.63 20.59
C ALA A 20 16.18 -31.97 20.58
N GLN A 21 15.69 -32.57 21.67
CA GLN A 21 14.25 -32.81 21.83
C GLN A 21 13.53 -31.50 21.50
N PRO A 22 12.51 -31.53 20.64
CA PRO A 22 11.86 -30.31 20.17
C PRO A 22 11.39 -29.53 21.38
N SER A 23 11.95 -28.33 21.57
CA SER A 23 11.62 -27.54 22.75
C SER A 23 10.16 -27.11 22.64
N PHE A 24 9.44 -27.17 23.76
CA PHE A 24 8.08 -26.63 23.83
C PHE A 24 8.01 -25.19 23.27
N TRP A 25 9.07 -24.39 23.52
CA TRP A 25 9.19 -22.99 23.10
C TRP A 25 9.54 -22.76 21.63
N GLU A 26 9.53 -23.79 20.79
CA GLU A 26 9.56 -23.61 19.35
C GLU A 26 8.25 -23.00 18.84
N SER A 27 8.36 -22.11 17.85
CA SER A 27 7.22 -21.31 17.37
C SER A 27 6.03 -22.18 16.90
N ASP A 28 6.32 -23.35 16.33
CA ASP A 28 5.31 -24.26 15.81
C ASP A 28 4.64 -25.05 16.94
N ASN A 29 5.43 -25.54 17.89
CA ASN A 29 4.95 -26.26 19.06
C ASN A 29 4.07 -25.37 19.94
N VAL A 30 4.53 -24.14 20.28
CA VAL A 30 3.73 -23.18 21.04
C VAL A 30 2.43 -22.84 20.30
N ARG A 31 2.47 -22.68 18.96
CA ARG A 31 1.27 -22.35 18.18
C ARG A 31 0.26 -23.50 18.21
N GLN A 32 0.69 -24.73 17.96
CA GLN A 32 -0.19 -25.91 17.99
C GLN A 32 -0.76 -26.13 19.39
N HIS A 33 0.06 -25.93 20.43
CA HIS A 33 -0.36 -26.05 21.82
C HIS A 33 -1.42 -25.01 22.20
N LEU A 34 -1.22 -23.75 21.83
CA LEU A 34 -2.21 -22.69 22.03
C LEU A 34 -3.50 -22.92 21.22
N ALA A 35 -3.40 -23.54 20.04
CA ALA A 35 -4.57 -23.92 19.26
C ALA A 35 -5.41 -24.98 19.98
N LYS A 36 -4.77 -26.04 20.50
CA LYS A 36 -5.42 -27.07 21.31
C LYS A 36 -6.07 -26.47 22.56
N LEU A 37 -5.36 -25.61 23.30
CA LEU A 37 -5.91 -24.93 24.47
C LEU A 37 -7.15 -24.09 24.12
N ARG A 38 -7.13 -23.38 23.00
CA ARG A 38 -8.29 -22.60 22.53
C ARG A 38 -9.47 -23.51 22.17
N GLU A 39 -9.21 -24.64 21.52
CA GLU A 39 -10.23 -25.63 21.17
C GLU A 39 -10.87 -26.22 22.42
N THR A 40 -10.08 -26.63 23.41
CA THR A 40 -10.59 -27.13 24.69
C THR A 40 -11.44 -26.09 25.42
N ILE A 41 -11.02 -24.82 25.44
CA ILE A 41 -11.83 -23.71 26.01
C ILE A 41 -13.13 -23.50 25.22
N THR A 42 -13.10 -23.75 23.90
CA THR A 42 -14.31 -23.65 23.07
C THR A 42 -15.29 -24.76 23.41
N ILE A 43 -14.81 -25.98 23.66
CA ILE A 43 -15.63 -27.14 24.04
C ILE A 43 -16.13 -27.02 25.49
N SER A 44 -15.37 -26.40 26.40
CA SER A 44 -15.79 -26.25 27.80
C SER A 44 -16.99 -25.31 27.98
N LYS A 45 -17.20 -24.35 27.07
CA LYS A 45 -18.32 -23.40 27.12
C LYS A 45 -19.70 -24.07 26.96
N PRO A 46 -19.98 -24.84 25.89
CA PRO A 46 -21.26 -25.52 25.75
C PRO A 46 -21.48 -26.54 26.88
N LEU A 47 -20.43 -27.24 27.34
CA LEU A 47 -20.56 -28.17 28.47
C LEU A 47 -20.94 -27.44 29.77
N LEU A 48 -20.38 -26.26 30.01
CA LEU A 48 -20.77 -25.43 31.14
C LEU A 48 -22.24 -24.99 31.06
N ASN A 49 -22.69 -24.57 29.88
CA ASN A 49 -24.09 -24.23 29.66
C ASN A 49 -25.00 -25.44 29.89
N GLU A 50 -24.55 -26.62 29.45
CA GLU A 50 -25.28 -27.87 29.65
C GLU A 50 -25.46 -28.21 31.13
N LEU A 51 -24.37 -28.15 31.91
CA LEU A 51 -24.43 -28.35 33.36
C LEU A 51 -25.31 -27.31 34.06
N GLN A 52 -25.33 -26.06 33.58
CA GLN A 52 -26.22 -25.02 34.10
C GLN A 52 -27.70 -25.29 33.80
N GLU A 53 -28.02 -25.72 32.58
CA GLU A 53 -29.38 -26.12 32.20
C GLU A 53 -29.87 -27.32 33.02
N ILE A 54 -29.02 -28.34 33.23
CA ILE A 54 -29.34 -29.50 34.08
C ILE A 54 -29.64 -29.05 35.52
N LEU A 55 -28.83 -28.15 36.08
CA LEU A 55 -29.06 -27.61 37.43
C LEU A 55 -30.40 -26.85 37.52
N LEU A 56 -30.74 -26.06 36.50
CA LEU A 56 -32.01 -25.34 36.44
C LEU A 56 -33.21 -26.30 36.34
N LEU A 57 -33.10 -27.34 35.51
CA LEU A 57 -34.13 -28.37 35.37
C LEU A 57 -34.37 -29.12 36.69
N ARG A 58 -33.31 -29.46 37.44
CA ARG A 58 -33.45 -30.06 38.77
C ARG A 58 -34.16 -29.15 39.76
N LYS A 59 -33.77 -27.87 39.81
CA LYS A 59 -34.41 -26.88 40.70
C LYS A 59 -35.89 -26.67 40.39
N LEU A 60 -36.26 -26.75 39.11
CA LEU A 60 -37.67 -26.70 38.69
C LEU A 60 -38.43 -27.96 39.13
N ASN A 61 -37.82 -29.14 39.00
CA ASN A 61 -38.43 -30.42 39.39
C ASN A 61 -38.64 -30.53 40.91
N GLU A 62 -37.75 -29.94 41.71
CA GLU A 62 -37.85 -29.91 43.19
C GLU A 62 -38.89 -28.91 43.71
N SER A 63 -39.26 -27.88 42.92
CA SER A 63 -40.10 -26.78 43.40
C SER A 63 -41.61 -26.98 43.20
N ASN A 64 -42.07 -28.08 42.57
CA ASN A 64 -43.50 -28.36 42.28
C ASN A 64 -44.29 -27.12 41.82
N ALA A 65 -43.64 -26.24 41.05
CA ALA A 65 -44.25 -25.00 40.61
C ALA A 65 -45.10 -25.28 39.37
N GLN A 66 -46.41 -25.12 39.58
CA GLN A 66 -47.50 -24.97 38.61
C GLN A 66 -47.02 -24.64 37.18
N GLU A 67 -47.50 -25.43 36.22
CA GLU A 67 -47.41 -25.19 34.79
C GLU A 67 -47.75 -23.74 34.45
N ASP A 68 -46.73 -22.93 34.12
CA ASP A 68 -46.92 -21.85 33.17
C ASP A 68 -45.59 -21.41 32.54
N SER A 69 -45.46 -21.75 31.24
CA SER A 69 -44.65 -21.06 30.24
C SER A 69 -43.19 -20.69 30.57
N THR A 70 -42.40 -21.64 31.11
CA THR A 70 -40.94 -21.53 31.02
C THR A 70 -40.46 -21.96 29.63
N PRO A 71 -39.58 -21.18 28.96
CA PRO A 71 -39.07 -21.56 27.64
C PRO A 71 -38.35 -22.91 27.75
N GLU A 72 -38.79 -23.89 26.96
CA GLU A 72 -38.10 -25.19 26.83
C GLU A 72 -36.63 -24.91 26.52
N THR A 73 -35.76 -25.34 27.44
CA THR A 73 -34.32 -25.30 27.19
C THR A 73 -33.99 -26.33 26.11
N VAL A 74 -32.98 -26.03 25.28
CA VAL A 74 -32.58 -26.90 24.17
C VAL A 74 -32.25 -28.31 24.68
N LEU A 75 -31.71 -28.43 25.89
CA LEU A 75 -31.48 -29.73 26.50
C LEU A 75 -32.75 -30.46 26.94
N GLN A 76 -33.76 -29.76 27.44
CA GLN A 76 -35.02 -30.38 27.82
C GLN A 76 -35.74 -30.98 26.61
N GLU A 77 -35.74 -30.27 25.47
CA GLU A 77 -36.25 -30.80 24.20
C GLU A 77 -35.48 -32.07 23.77
N ILE A 78 -34.15 -32.03 23.85
CA ILE A 78 -33.28 -33.16 23.45
C ILE A 78 -33.47 -34.37 24.38
N VAL A 79 -33.54 -34.15 25.69
CA VAL A 79 -33.71 -35.20 26.71
C VAL A 79 -35.07 -35.88 26.54
N ASN A 80 -36.14 -35.10 26.34
CA ASN A 80 -37.49 -35.61 26.09
C ASN A 80 -37.57 -36.38 24.76
N ARG A 81 -37.01 -35.81 23.68
CA ARG A 81 -37.00 -36.42 22.34
C ARG A 81 -36.21 -37.72 22.29
N LYS A 82 -35.08 -37.79 23.00
CA LYS A 82 -34.20 -38.97 23.02
C LYS A 82 -34.46 -39.92 24.18
N ARG A 83 -35.43 -39.62 25.05
CA ARG A 83 -35.76 -40.37 26.29
C ARG A 83 -34.51 -40.66 27.13
N ILE A 84 -33.65 -39.65 27.31
CA ILE A 84 -32.42 -39.77 28.09
C ILE A 84 -32.78 -39.63 29.57
N ASN A 85 -32.17 -40.43 30.45
CA ASN A 85 -32.31 -40.24 31.88
C ASN A 85 -31.49 -39.02 32.31
N LEU A 86 -32.14 -38.04 32.95
CA LEU A 86 -31.50 -36.81 33.42
C LEU A 86 -30.33 -37.07 34.39
N ASP A 87 -30.46 -38.06 35.28
CA ASP A 87 -29.39 -38.43 36.23
C ASP A 87 -28.17 -39.04 35.53
N ALA A 88 -28.42 -39.80 34.45
CA ALA A 88 -27.36 -40.35 33.61
C ALA A 88 -26.66 -39.24 32.80
N GLN A 89 -27.42 -38.28 32.27
CA GLN A 89 -26.89 -37.13 31.52
C GLN A 89 -26.06 -36.21 32.42
N GLU A 90 -26.51 -35.96 33.65
CA GLU A 90 -25.76 -35.20 34.64
C GLU A 90 -24.44 -35.88 34.97
N SER A 91 -24.47 -37.17 35.29
CA SER A 91 -23.27 -37.96 35.60
C SER A 91 -22.25 -37.91 34.47
N LEU A 92 -22.72 -38.10 33.22
CA LEU A 92 -21.88 -38.03 32.02
C LEU A 92 -21.28 -36.63 31.81
N SER A 93 -22.08 -35.58 32.01
CA SER A 93 -21.65 -34.18 31.86
C SER A 93 -20.60 -33.80 32.92
N ILE A 94 -20.75 -34.28 34.16
CA ILE A 94 -19.78 -34.09 35.24
C ILE A 94 -18.48 -34.83 34.93
N GLU A 95 -18.55 -36.08 34.44
CA GLU A 95 -17.36 -36.84 34.04
C GLU A 95 -16.61 -36.15 32.89
N ALA A 96 -17.34 -35.70 31.86
CA ALA A 96 -16.78 -34.92 30.75
C ALA A 96 -16.11 -33.62 31.26
N ALA A 97 -16.72 -32.93 32.23
CA ALA A 97 -16.18 -31.72 32.81
C ALA A 97 -14.89 -31.98 33.61
N ASN A 98 -14.85 -33.07 34.38
CA ASN A 98 -13.66 -33.48 35.12
C ASN A 98 -12.51 -33.89 34.18
N SER A 99 -12.84 -34.58 33.08
CA SER A 99 -11.89 -34.93 32.02
C SER A 99 -11.32 -33.68 31.34
N LEU A 100 -12.18 -32.73 30.94
CA LEU A 100 -11.75 -31.46 30.35
C LEU A 100 -10.93 -30.62 31.33
N CYS A 101 -11.30 -30.55 32.60
CA CYS A 101 -10.53 -29.85 33.63
C CYS A 101 -9.12 -30.45 33.78
N SER A 102 -9.02 -31.78 33.77
CA SER A 102 -7.73 -32.48 33.81
C SER A 102 -6.91 -32.21 32.55
N HIS A 103 -7.55 -32.20 31.38
CA HIS A 103 -6.91 -31.87 30.12
C HIS A 103 -6.40 -30.42 30.07
N LEU A 104 -7.20 -29.45 30.55
CA LEU A 104 -6.80 -28.05 30.67
C LEU A 104 -5.61 -27.89 31.61
N LYS A 105 -5.56 -28.61 32.74
CA LYS A 105 -4.40 -28.62 33.65
C LYS A 105 -3.14 -29.11 32.94
N LEU A 106 -3.24 -30.18 32.14
CA LEU A 106 -2.11 -30.69 31.34
C LEU A 106 -1.63 -29.67 30.30
N LEU A 107 -2.55 -29.00 29.60
CA LEU A 107 -2.22 -27.95 28.64
C LEU A 107 -1.63 -26.69 29.30
N LEU A 108 -2.03 -26.35 30.52
CA LEU A 108 -1.46 -25.21 31.24
C LEU A 108 -0.09 -25.52 31.86
N GLY A 109 0.22 -26.79 32.08
CA GLY A 109 1.47 -27.26 32.69
C GLY A 109 2.73 -26.65 32.06
N PRO A 110 2.98 -26.81 30.74
CA PRO A 110 4.16 -26.25 30.08
C PRO A 110 4.27 -24.72 30.18
N LEU A 111 3.13 -24.01 30.19
CA LEU A 111 3.08 -22.55 30.28
C LEU A 111 3.38 -22.04 31.70
N SER A 112 3.16 -22.87 32.72
CA SER A 112 3.45 -22.52 34.12
C SER A 112 4.94 -22.25 34.38
N SER A 113 5.83 -22.72 33.51
CA SER A 113 7.27 -22.46 33.61
C SER A 113 7.64 -20.96 33.53
N ILE A 114 6.80 -20.15 32.88
CA ILE A 114 6.94 -18.69 32.84
C ILE A 114 6.66 -18.08 34.22
N THR A 115 5.58 -18.51 34.88
CA THR A 115 5.08 -17.89 36.12
C THR A 115 5.75 -18.46 37.36
N ASN A 116 6.11 -19.73 37.35
CA ASN A 116 6.67 -20.42 38.52
C ASN A 116 8.17 -20.13 38.69
N GLN A 117 8.53 -19.48 39.81
CA GLN A 117 9.91 -19.13 40.18
C GLN A 117 10.85 -20.34 40.32
N ALA A 118 10.32 -21.52 40.63
CA ALA A 118 11.09 -22.75 40.79
C ALA A 118 11.41 -23.49 39.48
N SER A 119 11.00 -22.95 38.31
CA SER A 119 11.20 -23.62 37.02
C SER A 119 12.64 -23.53 36.53
N PRO A 120 13.13 -24.54 35.77
CA PRO A 120 14.44 -24.50 35.13
C PRO A 120 14.64 -23.21 34.32
N TRP A 121 15.82 -22.62 34.41
CA TRP A 121 16.14 -21.36 33.75
C TRP A 121 16.19 -21.52 32.22
N GLU A 122 16.44 -22.72 31.72
CA GLU A 122 16.46 -23.07 30.29
C GLU A 122 15.11 -22.79 29.64
N GLU A 123 14.02 -23.27 30.25
CA GLU A 123 12.64 -23.07 29.79
C GLU A 123 12.27 -21.58 29.78
N ARG A 124 12.62 -20.87 30.86
CA ARG A 124 12.36 -19.43 31.00
C ARG A 124 13.12 -18.61 29.96
N SER A 125 14.39 -18.94 29.75
CA SER A 125 15.21 -18.29 28.73
C SER A 125 14.67 -18.55 27.32
N ALA A 126 14.17 -19.76 27.06
CA ALA A 126 13.58 -20.13 25.78
C ALA A 126 12.28 -19.36 25.51
N ALA A 127 11.41 -19.22 26.52
CA ALA A 127 10.22 -18.37 26.45
C ALA A 127 10.56 -16.91 26.12
N VAL A 128 11.55 -16.34 26.81
CA VAL A 128 12.02 -14.96 26.56
C VAL A 128 12.58 -14.82 25.14
N ARG A 129 13.39 -15.77 24.68
CA ARG A 129 13.93 -15.78 23.30
C ARG A 129 12.80 -15.82 22.27
N LEU A 130 11.77 -16.63 22.47
CA LEU A 130 10.60 -16.70 21.58
C LEU A 130 9.87 -15.35 21.53
N ALA A 131 9.63 -14.73 22.69
CA ALA A 131 8.98 -13.42 22.78
C ALA A 131 9.79 -12.32 22.05
N GLN A 132 11.11 -12.31 22.25
CA GLN A 132 12.03 -11.39 21.57
C GLN A 132 12.05 -11.62 20.04
N LYS A 133 12.08 -12.88 19.59
CA LYS A 133 11.97 -13.24 18.16
C LYS A 133 10.68 -12.70 17.55
N ARG A 134 9.54 -12.87 18.24
CA ARG A 134 8.24 -12.31 17.81
C ARG A 134 8.30 -10.79 17.70
N GLN A 135 8.81 -10.09 18.71
CA GLN A 135 8.92 -8.63 18.71
C GLN A 135 9.84 -8.13 17.59
N LYS A 136 10.98 -8.81 17.38
CA LYS A 136 11.94 -8.52 16.30
C LYS A 136 11.29 -8.69 14.93
N SER A 137 10.53 -9.76 14.72
CA SER A 137 9.81 -10.01 13.47
C SER A 137 8.83 -8.88 13.14
N VAL A 138 8.00 -8.47 14.11
CA VAL A 138 7.05 -7.35 13.95
C VAL A 138 7.77 -6.05 13.61
N ARG A 139 8.84 -5.74 14.34
CA ARG A 139 9.67 -4.54 14.09
C ARG A 139 10.28 -4.55 12.69
N ASN A 140 10.86 -5.68 12.28
CA ASN A 140 11.49 -5.84 10.98
C ASN A 140 10.46 -5.66 9.84
N THR A 141 9.27 -6.26 9.97
CA THR A 141 8.19 -6.08 8.98
C THR A 141 7.76 -4.62 8.85
N ARG A 142 7.58 -3.91 9.97
CA ARG A 142 7.27 -2.47 9.95
C ARG A 142 8.41 -1.66 9.31
N TRP A 143 9.65 -1.96 9.65
CA TRP A 143 10.82 -1.28 9.09
C TRP A 143 10.96 -1.48 7.58
N ARG A 144 10.83 -2.73 7.09
CA ARG A 144 10.83 -3.05 5.65
C ARG A 144 9.71 -2.30 4.91
N LYS A 145 8.51 -2.21 5.50
CA LYS A 145 7.41 -1.44 4.92
C LYS A 145 7.75 0.05 4.81
N ARG A 146 8.38 0.65 5.83
CA ARG A 146 8.83 2.05 5.78
C ARG A 146 9.90 2.28 4.72
N LYS A 147 10.91 1.41 4.65
CA LYS A 147 11.98 1.51 3.64
C LYS A 147 11.43 1.43 2.21
N ARG A 148 10.50 0.51 1.93
CA ARG A 148 9.84 0.43 0.62
C ARG A 148 9.05 1.69 0.28
N LYS A 149 8.35 2.28 1.24
CA LYS A 149 7.63 3.55 1.04
C LYS A 149 8.58 4.70 0.70
N GLN A 150 9.67 4.84 1.47
CA GLN A 150 10.68 5.87 1.21
C GLN A 150 11.31 5.71 -0.18
N PHE A 151 11.63 4.47 -0.58
CA PHE A 151 12.18 4.21 -1.91
C PHE A 151 11.18 4.53 -3.03
N ALA A 152 9.90 4.17 -2.85
CA ALA A 152 8.86 4.50 -3.82
C ALA A 152 8.65 6.02 -3.94
N GLU A 153 8.73 6.77 -2.84
CA GLU A 153 8.65 8.22 -2.84
C GLU A 153 9.84 8.88 -3.56
N LEU A 154 11.07 8.39 -3.31
CA LEU A 154 12.26 8.85 -4.00
C LEU A 154 12.12 8.62 -5.52
N LEU A 155 11.71 7.42 -5.92
CA LEU A 155 11.52 7.08 -7.33
C LEU A 155 10.43 7.91 -8.00
N ARG A 156 9.37 8.27 -7.25
CA ARG A 156 8.32 9.16 -7.76
C ARG A 156 8.86 10.56 -8.01
N LYS A 157 9.62 11.12 -7.06
CA LYS A 157 10.28 12.43 -7.21
C LYS A 157 11.25 12.46 -8.38
N GLU A 158 12.02 11.39 -8.57
CA GLU A 158 12.93 11.25 -9.72
C GLU A 158 12.16 11.33 -11.05
N ARG A 159 11.06 10.58 -11.18
CA ARG A 159 10.19 10.63 -12.37
C ARG A 159 9.60 12.02 -12.59
N GLU A 160 9.05 12.64 -11.54
CA GLU A 160 8.52 14.00 -11.61
C GLU A 160 9.58 15.01 -12.08
N ASN A 161 10.86 14.81 -11.71
CA ASN A 161 11.95 15.66 -12.18
C ASN A 161 12.26 15.45 -13.67
N TYR A 162 12.25 14.20 -14.15
CA TYR A 162 12.41 13.92 -15.58
C TYR A 162 11.25 14.50 -16.39
N ASP A 163 10.01 14.29 -15.93
CA ASP A 163 8.82 14.82 -16.61
C ASP A 163 8.88 16.36 -16.72
N LYS A 164 9.37 17.04 -15.68
CA LYS A 164 9.59 18.50 -15.71
C LYS A 164 10.67 18.90 -16.71
N ALA A 165 11.80 18.20 -16.73
CA ALA A 165 12.88 18.49 -17.67
C ALA A 165 12.42 18.32 -19.13
N ASP A 166 11.63 17.28 -19.41
CA ASP A 166 11.04 17.04 -20.73
C ASP A 166 10.06 18.17 -21.11
N GLN A 167 9.18 18.58 -20.18
CA GLN A 167 8.28 19.71 -20.39
C GLN A 167 9.03 21.01 -20.68
N GLU A 168 10.07 21.32 -19.90
CA GLU A 168 10.90 22.51 -20.10
C GLU A 168 11.59 22.50 -21.47
N ALA A 169 12.08 21.33 -21.91
CA ALA A 169 12.69 21.16 -23.21
C ALA A 169 11.68 21.38 -24.34
N ASP A 170 10.48 20.80 -24.23
CA ASP A 170 9.41 20.98 -25.21
C ASP A 170 8.93 22.43 -25.27
N GLU A 171 8.78 23.09 -24.12
CA GLU A 171 8.46 24.52 -24.05
C GLU A 171 9.54 25.38 -24.72
N TRP A 172 10.81 25.06 -24.47
CA TRP A 172 11.92 25.77 -25.10
C TRP A 172 11.89 25.60 -26.61
N ARG A 173 11.69 24.37 -27.09
CA ARG A 173 11.55 24.09 -28.53
C ARG A 173 10.37 24.83 -29.14
N ALA A 174 9.21 24.83 -28.48
CA ALA A 174 8.03 25.55 -28.94
C ALA A 174 8.29 27.06 -29.06
N ARG A 175 9.01 27.65 -28.08
CA ARG A 175 9.42 29.06 -28.12
C ARG A 175 10.34 29.36 -29.30
N GLU A 176 11.34 28.52 -29.56
CA GLU A 176 12.26 28.73 -30.68
C GLU A 176 11.56 28.57 -32.04
N ILE A 177 10.69 27.57 -32.19
CA ILE A 177 9.87 27.40 -33.39
C ILE A 177 8.99 28.64 -33.61
N ALA A 178 8.36 29.16 -32.55
CA ALA A 178 7.54 30.36 -32.65
C ALA A 178 8.35 31.60 -33.08
N LYS A 179 9.58 31.78 -32.54
CA LYS A 179 10.49 32.85 -32.95
C LYS A 179 10.89 32.73 -34.41
N ASP A 180 11.22 31.52 -34.87
CA ASP A 180 11.56 31.26 -36.28
C ASP A 180 10.39 31.56 -37.22
N ILE A 181 9.19 31.12 -36.86
CA ILE A 181 7.97 31.43 -37.63
C ILE A 181 7.74 32.94 -37.70
N ALA A 182 7.91 33.66 -36.58
CA ALA A 182 7.77 35.12 -36.54
C ALA A 182 8.81 35.82 -37.43
N ARG A 183 10.08 35.39 -37.38
CA ARG A 183 11.16 35.91 -38.25
C ARG A 183 10.83 35.74 -39.72
N ARG A 184 10.47 34.52 -40.14
CA ARG A 184 10.12 34.22 -41.55
C ARG A 184 8.92 35.04 -42.02
N LYS A 185 7.89 35.22 -41.16
CA LYS A 185 6.74 36.07 -41.47
C LYS A 185 7.13 37.53 -41.64
N MET A 186 8.01 38.06 -40.78
CA MET A 186 8.51 39.42 -40.88
C MET A 186 9.32 39.64 -42.16
N GLU A 187 10.21 38.70 -42.52
CA GLU A 187 10.98 38.74 -43.75
C GLU A 187 10.08 38.75 -44.98
N SER A 188 9.12 37.82 -45.05
CA SER A 188 8.12 37.79 -46.13
C SER A 188 7.32 39.10 -46.22
N MET A 189 6.90 39.67 -45.08
CA MET A 189 6.19 40.95 -45.07
C MET A 189 7.05 42.11 -45.58
N LYS A 190 8.36 42.10 -45.27
CA LYS A 190 9.32 43.10 -45.77
C LYS A 190 9.52 42.97 -47.28
N GLU A 191 9.57 41.75 -47.81
CA GLU A 191 9.64 41.51 -49.26
C GLU A 191 8.40 42.02 -49.98
N ILE A 192 7.20 41.73 -49.45
CA ILE A 192 5.93 42.24 -49.99
C ILE A 192 5.92 43.78 -49.97
N ALA A 193 6.35 44.41 -48.87
CA ALA A 193 6.41 45.86 -48.77
C ALA A 193 7.38 46.47 -49.81
N LYS A 194 8.54 45.83 -50.01
CA LYS A 194 9.52 46.26 -51.03
C LYS A 194 8.97 46.12 -52.45
N GLN A 195 8.27 45.02 -52.74
CA GLN A 195 7.63 44.80 -54.04
C GLN A 195 6.57 45.88 -54.31
N LYS A 196 5.67 46.14 -53.36
CA LYS A 196 4.65 47.20 -53.47
C LYS A 196 5.26 48.59 -53.69
N ALA A 197 6.32 48.93 -52.96
CA ALA A 197 7.01 50.21 -53.12
C ALA A 197 7.65 50.35 -54.53
N ASN A 198 8.20 49.26 -55.06
CA ASN A 198 8.78 49.25 -56.40
C ASN A 198 7.72 49.32 -57.51
N GLU A 199 6.59 48.64 -57.33
CA GLU A 199 5.44 48.73 -58.23
C GLU A 199 4.87 50.15 -58.28
N GLU A 200 4.69 50.80 -57.13
CA GLU A 200 4.22 52.18 -57.06
C GLU A 200 5.23 53.15 -57.69
N ARG A 201 6.54 52.93 -57.48
CA ARG A 201 7.59 53.73 -58.14
C ARG A 201 7.51 53.63 -59.67
N LYS A 202 7.38 52.41 -60.20
CA LYS A 202 7.23 52.18 -61.66
C LYS A 202 5.97 52.84 -62.21
N ARG A 203 4.87 52.77 -61.45
CA ARG A 203 3.62 53.44 -61.81
C ARG A 203 3.81 54.96 -61.91
N LEU A 204 4.40 55.59 -60.89
CA LEU A 204 4.67 57.03 -60.88
C LEU A 204 5.65 57.45 -61.99
N GLU A 205 6.69 56.64 -62.27
CA GLU A 205 7.60 56.86 -63.39
C GLU A 205 6.84 56.90 -64.73
N SER A 206 5.90 55.97 -64.96
CA SER A 206 5.08 55.94 -66.18
C SER A 206 4.10 57.11 -66.28
N GLU A 207 3.51 57.54 -65.16
CA GLU A 207 2.64 58.73 -65.10
C GLU A 207 3.45 60.00 -65.42
N LEU A 208 4.67 60.12 -64.88
CA LEU A 208 5.57 61.25 -65.16
C LEU A 208 6.04 61.28 -66.61
N GLU A 209 6.39 60.14 -67.20
CA GLU A 209 6.75 60.05 -68.62
C GLU A 209 5.61 60.54 -69.53
N LEU A 210 4.37 60.13 -69.23
CA LEU A 210 3.19 60.61 -69.96
C LEU A 210 3.02 62.13 -69.84
N VAL A 211 3.16 62.69 -68.63
CA VAL A 211 3.08 64.15 -68.41
C VAL A 211 4.15 64.87 -69.22
N LEU A 212 5.40 64.39 -69.23
CA LEU A 212 6.48 64.98 -70.02
C LEU A 212 6.19 64.97 -71.53
N VAL A 213 5.62 63.87 -72.05
CA VAL A 213 5.20 63.80 -73.46
C VAL A 213 4.11 64.83 -73.76
N VAL A 214 3.12 64.98 -72.87
CA VAL A 214 2.05 65.97 -73.02
C VAL A 214 2.60 67.40 -73.00
N GLU A 215 3.51 67.73 -72.09
CA GLU A 215 4.17 69.05 -72.04
C GLU A 215 4.93 69.33 -73.34
N LYS A 216 5.71 68.37 -73.86
CA LYS A 216 6.43 68.52 -75.13
C LYS A 216 5.49 68.72 -76.31
N LEU A 217 4.36 68.01 -76.35
CA LEU A 217 3.33 68.23 -77.38
C LEU A 217 2.69 69.62 -77.27
N GLN A 218 2.46 70.13 -76.06
CA GLN A 218 1.96 71.49 -75.83
C GLN A 218 2.98 72.55 -76.25
N GLU A 219 4.27 72.36 -75.99
CA GLU A 219 5.36 73.21 -76.49
C GLU A 219 5.35 73.26 -78.04
N LEU A 220 5.33 72.10 -78.70
CA LEU A 220 5.27 72.01 -80.16
C LEU A 220 4.01 72.67 -80.74
N ARG A 221 2.86 72.49 -80.09
CA ARG A 221 1.60 73.16 -80.47
C ARG A 221 1.73 74.67 -80.35
N SER A 222 2.34 75.17 -79.27
CA SER A 222 2.56 76.60 -79.05
C SER A 222 3.45 77.20 -80.14
N ILE A 223 4.56 76.52 -80.48
CA ILE A 223 5.46 76.91 -81.58
C ILE A 223 4.71 76.92 -82.92
N ARG A 224 3.88 75.89 -83.19
CA ARG A 224 3.08 75.81 -84.42
C ARG A 224 2.09 76.97 -84.52
N ILE A 225 1.38 77.29 -83.44
CA ILE A 225 0.44 78.41 -83.40
C ILE A 225 1.18 79.72 -83.68
N GLN A 226 2.33 79.96 -83.04
CA GLN A 226 3.16 81.14 -83.31
C GLN A 226 3.61 81.21 -84.78
N LYS A 227 3.99 80.08 -85.38
CA LYS A 227 4.35 80.01 -86.81
C LYS A 227 3.15 80.33 -87.72
N LEU A 228 1.97 79.78 -87.43
CA LEU A 228 0.76 80.03 -88.23
C LEU A 228 0.29 81.49 -88.16
N LYS A 229 0.37 82.12 -86.97
CA LYS A 229 0.12 83.56 -86.80
C LYS A 229 1.07 84.41 -87.63
N LYS A 230 2.37 84.08 -87.66
CA LYS A 230 3.36 84.78 -88.52
C LYS A 230 3.09 84.63 -90.01
N GLN A 231 2.43 83.54 -90.44
CA GLN A 231 2.09 83.27 -91.82
C GLN A 231 0.73 83.85 -92.25
N GLY A 232 -0.01 84.53 -91.36
CA GLY A 232 -1.33 85.11 -91.65
C GLY A 232 -2.44 84.08 -91.88
N LYS A 233 -2.26 82.83 -91.44
CA LYS A 233 -3.22 81.72 -91.65
C LYS A 233 -4.16 81.51 -90.45
N ILE A 234 -3.92 82.24 -89.35
CA ILE A 234 -4.68 82.29 -88.09
C ILE A 234 -4.55 83.71 -87.54
#